data_AF-A0A8D2LRB3-F1
#
_entry.id   AF-A0A8D2LRB3-F1
#
_cell.length_a   1.000
_cell.length_b   1.000
_cell.length_c   1.000
_cell.angle_alpha   90.00
_cell.angle_beta   90.00
_cell.angle_gamma   90.00
#
_symmetry.space_group_name_H-M   'P 1'
#
loop_
_entity.id
_entity.type
_entity.pdbx_description
1 polymer ?
#
loop_
_entity_poly.entity_id
_entity_poly.type
_entity_poly.pdbx_seq_one_letter_code
_entity_poly.pdbx_strand_id
1 'polypeptide(L)'
;DNVSGRVLLSLPPQQITELRKENFNLKLRIYFLEEHMQQKFDGPNEDICRVNIELKVELESLKRELQERERLLVKASKAVESLAQGGDAEVQALKEEMQKKAQQVECLASRMKILEEASSALLSSCLRCASRSAHRLMGGVRIEQLNLSLTSKEAVIQRLEEAASQRRSVEETLVAEKIQEHTAALMREKEKELEVCGGASADVWHIHPLSIPLSNIQSLQEELHQQQLEFSVEKRNALKRDKTIQGLTLALKTKEKENEELSSEIEGLNASLIKCREAVHTAQMQKFRGVEDSQALLREKESILADLHSENLNKDTENLRLQKKIKSAEQELHDLRLEREKLMKELEEAQLQNNRSDKTINDLRNQLEKTHDGMAEKEKATEHHYGLLLSESNQKLQSQELVITRLMDNVAQKDELLQVAIFLGMLLRDNQYAYFFFLFKKKRESEYRDLIEALKQQHNMFSALIKSLKDADGLQEELNHIFLLRKQLEDDILANWNLRKVLEDQIKANRREEESVSSWSDQTSYMSICLREQNCVDVQIDHLSHEELKKKVSLPLVKELHVANQELSKKLFEFSALDPLAKERWKALESSEVRLGSLCVRKLVRHRTVIFLM
;
A
#
# COMPACT_ATOMS: atom_id res chain seq x y z
N ASP A 1 -3.52 24.29 -45.30
CA ASP A 1 -2.53 24.09 -46.38
C ASP A 1 -2.57 22.68 -46.92
N ASN A 2 -2.52 22.50 -48.24
CA ASN A 2 -2.71 21.19 -48.88
C ASN A 2 -1.38 20.53 -49.32
N VAL A 3 -0.30 20.82 -48.57
CA VAL A 3 1.09 20.58 -48.98
C VAL A 3 1.56 19.15 -48.71
N SER A 4 1.23 18.58 -47.54
CA SER A 4 1.69 17.25 -47.11
C SER A 4 1.25 16.12 -48.05
N GLY A 5 0.13 16.28 -48.78
CA GLY A 5 -0.38 15.28 -49.72
C GLY A 5 0.45 15.14 -51.00
N ARG A 6 1.22 16.16 -51.42
CA ARG A 6 1.98 16.11 -52.69
C ARG A 6 3.37 15.47 -52.55
N VAL A 7 4.00 15.56 -51.37
CA VAL A 7 5.37 15.02 -51.14
C VAL A 7 5.39 13.49 -51.24
N LEU A 8 4.30 12.82 -50.88
CA LEU A 8 4.16 11.36 -50.97
C LEU A 8 4.12 10.79 -52.39
N LEU A 9 3.96 11.64 -53.42
CA LEU A 9 3.93 11.22 -54.83
C LEU A 9 5.27 11.45 -55.57
N SER A 10 6.28 12.01 -54.90
CA SER A 10 7.61 12.30 -55.48
C SER A 10 8.77 11.54 -54.83
N LEU A 11 8.51 10.72 -53.82
CA LEU A 11 9.53 9.88 -53.18
C LEU A 11 9.79 8.61 -54.02
N PRO A 12 11.06 8.28 -54.36
CA PRO A 12 11.39 7.03 -55.04
C PRO A 12 10.86 5.80 -54.28
N PRO A 13 10.44 4.74 -54.99
CA PRO A 13 9.81 3.58 -54.35
C PRO A 13 10.70 2.91 -53.30
N GLN A 14 12.03 2.95 -53.45
CA GLN A 14 12.97 2.49 -52.43
C GLN A 14 12.85 3.28 -51.11
N GLN A 15 12.83 4.61 -51.14
CA GLN A 15 12.62 5.42 -49.93
C GLN A 15 11.24 5.15 -49.30
N ILE A 16 10.20 4.92 -50.11
CA ILE A 16 8.89 4.49 -49.59
C ILE A 16 8.98 3.12 -48.90
N THR A 17 9.76 2.17 -49.43
CA THR A 17 9.97 0.87 -48.75
C THR A 17 10.83 0.96 -47.50
N GLU A 18 11.83 1.84 -47.45
CA GLU A 18 12.67 2.05 -46.27
C GLU A 18 11.88 2.74 -45.15
N LEU A 19 11.15 3.82 -45.46
CA LEU A 19 10.24 4.47 -44.50
C LEU A 19 9.16 3.51 -44.00
N ARG A 20 8.68 2.56 -44.82
CA ARG A 20 7.77 1.49 -44.36
C ARG A 20 8.44 0.49 -43.41
N LYS A 21 9.69 0.08 -43.69
CA LYS A 21 10.48 -0.79 -42.79
C LYS A 21 10.79 -0.08 -41.47
N GLU A 22 11.15 1.19 -41.52
CA GLU A 22 11.42 2.02 -40.34
C GLU A 22 10.14 2.23 -39.52
N ASN A 23 9.02 2.57 -40.15
CA ASN A 23 7.73 2.69 -39.46
C ASN A 23 7.26 1.36 -38.85
N PHE A 24 7.53 0.22 -39.50
CA PHE A 24 7.28 -1.11 -38.95
C PHE A 24 8.18 -1.43 -37.75
N ASN A 25 9.48 -1.16 -37.84
CA ASN A 25 10.42 -1.32 -36.72
C ASN A 25 10.09 -0.39 -35.54
N LEU A 26 9.64 0.84 -35.81
CA LEU A 26 9.14 1.77 -34.80
C LEU A 26 7.86 1.22 -34.14
N LYS A 27 6.91 0.67 -34.91
CA LYS A 27 5.71 0.02 -34.36
C LYS A 27 6.04 -1.20 -33.51
N LEU A 28 6.97 -2.06 -33.93
CA LEU A 28 7.45 -3.18 -33.10
C LEU A 28 8.10 -2.68 -31.81
N ARG A 29 8.96 -1.65 -31.89
CA ARG A 29 9.63 -1.07 -30.72
C ARG A 29 8.66 -0.36 -29.77
N ILE A 30 7.61 0.26 -30.29
CA ILE A 30 6.51 0.83 -29.50
C ILE A 30 5.73 -0.30 -28.83
N TYR A 31 5.29 -1.32 -29.60
CA TYR A 31 4.58 -2.50 -29.07
C TYR A 31 5.36 -3.17 -27.92
N PHE A 32 6.66 -3.46 -28.10
CA PHE A 32 7.46 -4.06 -27.03
C PHE A 32 7.71 -3.12 -25.83
N LEU A 33 7.69 -1.80 -26.02
CA LEU A 33 7.75 -0.84 -24.92
C LEU A 33 6.42 -0.74 -24.17
N GLU A 34 5.29 -0.78 -24.87
CA GLU A 34 3.94 -0.81 -24.30
C GLU A 34 3.71 -2.12 -23.54
N GLU A 35 4.03 -3.27 -24.14
CA GLU A 35 3.97 -4.61 -23.54
C GLU A 35 4.86 -4.72 -22.29
N HIS A 36 6.08 -4.19 -22.31
CA HIS A 36 6.99 -4.18 -21.14
C HIS A 36 6.66 -3.10 -20.09
N MET A 37 5.92 -2.06 -20.45
CA MET A 37 5.30 -1.14 -19.48
C MET A 37 4.11 -1.81 -18.79
N GLN A 38 3.24 -2.44 -19.58
CA GLN A 38 2.10 -3.23 -19.10
C GLN A 38 2.55 -4.37 -18.17
N GLN A 39 3.51 -5.19 -18.57
CA GLN A 39 4.10 -6.23 -17.69
C GLN A 39 4.74 -5.71 -16.38
N LYS A 40 4.97 -4.39 -16.23
CA LYS A 40 5.44 -3.79 -14.99
C LYS A 40 4.34 -3.23 -14.09
N PHE A 41 3.18 -2.89 -14.66
CA PHE A 41 2.08 -2.21 -13.97
C PHE A 41 0.75 -3.00 -13.97
N ASP A 42 0.61 -4.06 -14.77
CA ASP A 42 -0.54 -4.94 -14.75
C ASP A 42 -0.35 -6.08 -13.73
N GLY A 43 -1.20 -6.14 -12.72
CA GLY A 43 -1.15 -7.15 -11.65
C GLY A 43 -0.55 -6.63 -10.34
N PRO A 44 0.06 -7.48 -9.49
CA PRO A 44 0.35 -7.15 -8.09
C PRO A 44 1.31 -5.97 -7.87
N ASN A 45 2.08 -5.57 -8.89
CA ASN A 45 2.87 -4.34 -8.82
C ASN A 45 2.00 -3.08 -8.75
N GLU A 46 0.83 -3.04 -9.39
CA GLU A 46 -0.07 -1.88 -9.29
C GLU A 46 -0.54 -1.71 -7.84
N ASP A 47 -0.96 -2.80 -7.21
CA ASP A 47 -1.42 -2.82 -5.82
C ASP A 47 -0.28 -2.53 -4.84
N ILE A 48 0.94 -3.03 -5.10
CA ILE A 48 2.13 -2.65 -4.34
C ILE A 48 2.39 -1.13 -4.48
N CYS A 49 2.25 -0.54 -5.66
CA CYS A 49 2.37 0.91 -5.84
C CYS A 49 1.24 1.68 -5.15
N ARG A 50 -0.01 1.21 -5.25
CA ARG A 50 -1.21 1.75 -4.58
C ARG A 50 -1.00 1.82 -3.07
N VAL A 51 -0.68 0.69 -2.45
CA VAL A 51 -0.42 0.56 -1.00
C VAL A 51 0.82 1.35 -0.57
N ASN A 52 1.88 1.43 -1.39
CA ASN A 52 3.03 2.29 -1.07
C ASN A 52 2.68 3.80 -1.12
N ILE A 53 1.74 4.23 -1.95
CA ILE A 53 1.25 5.61 -1.97
C ILE A 53 0.38 5.86 -0.73
N GLU A 54 -0.53 4.95 -0.41
CA GLU A 54 -1.40 5.02 0.77
C GLU A 54 -0.58 5.07 2.08
N LEU A 55 0.31 4.10 2.30
CA LEU A 55 1.22 4.08 3.45
C LEU A 55 2.10 5.34 3.55
N LYS A 56 2.50 5.92 2.42
CA LYS A 56 3.30 7.16 2.40
C LYS A 56 2.47 8.40 2.76
N VAL A 57 1.18 8.43 2.39
CA VAL A 57 0.23 9.46 2.84
C VAL A 57 -0.08 9.30 4.32
N GLU A 58 -0.29 8.08 4.80
CA GLU A 58 -0.49 7.77 6.23
C GLU A 58 0.71 8.16 7.08
N LEU A 59 1.93 7.73 6.71
CA LEU A 59 3.17 8.08 7.41
C LEU A 59 3.34 9.60 7.50
N GLU A 60 3.14 10.33 6.41
CA GLU A 60 3.29 11.80 6.40
C GLU A 60 2.08 12.51 7.04
N SER A 61 0.98 11.81 7.34
CA SER A 61 -0.11 12.27 8.20
C SER A 61 0.21 12.07 9.68
N LEU A 62 0.56 10.83 10.08
CA LEU A 62 0.96 10.47 11.44
C LEU A 62 2.14 11.31 11.95
N LYS A 63 3.09 11.64 11.06
CA LYS A 63 4.23 12.52 11.33
C LYS A 63 3.83 13.98 11.56
N ARG A 64 2.78 14.49 10.89
CA ARG A 64 2.20 15.82 11.16
C ARG A 64 1.46 15.82 12.49
N GLU A 65 0.65 14.79 12.74
CA GLU A 65 -0.02 14.57 14.02
C GLU A 65 0.95 14.45 15.21
N LEU A 66 2.08 13.78 15.03
CA LEU A 66 3.14 13.67 16.04
C LEU A 66 3.72 15.03 16.36
N GLN A 67 4.12 15.81 15.35
CA GLN A 67 4.62 17.19 15.54
C GLN A 67 3.60 18.12 16.20
N GLU A 68 2.30 17.93 15.95
CA GLU A 68 1.24 18.69 16.62
C GLU A 68 1.08 18.26 18.09
N ARG A 69 1.07 16.95 18.38
CA ARG A 69 1.06 16.44 19.76
C ARG A 69 2.30 16.88 20.55
N GLU A 70 3.49 16.87 19.94
CA GLU A 70 4.73 17.41 20.52
C GLU A 70 4.61 18.90 20.87
N ARG A 71 4.10 19.72 19.93
CA ARG A 71 3.86 21.16 20.17
C ARG A 71 2.84 21.41 21.28
N LEU A 72 1.80 20.58 21.38
CA LEU A 72 0.80 20.67 22.45
C LEU A 72 1.39 20.24 23.81
N LEU A 73 2.21 19.18 23.83
CA LEU A 73 2.91 18.72 25.04
C LEU A 73 3.88 19.78 25.56
N VAL A 74 4.68 20.41 24.69
CA VAL A 74 5.57 21.53 25.07
C VAL A 74 4.80 22.74 25.60
N LYS A 75 3.61 23.05 25.04
CA LYS A 75 2.72 24.10 25.58
C LYS A 75 2.18 23.72 26.96
N ALA A 76 1.75 22.47 27.15
CA ALA A 76 1.25 21.97 28.43
C ALA A 76 2.32 21.97 29.52
N SER A 77 3.55 21.51 29.20
CA SER A 77 4.70 21.55 30.11
C SER A 77 4.95 22.97 30.62
N LYS A 78 5.06 23.95 29.71
CA LYS A 78 5.27 25.36 30.07
C LYS A 78 4.13 25.95 30.91
N ALA A 79 2.88 25.53 30.68
CA ALA A 79 1.75 25.95 31.52
C ALA A 79 1.85 25.38 32.94
N VAL A 80 2.20 24.09 33.08
CA VAL A 80 2.42 23.45 34.38
C VAL A 80 3.63 24.04 35.11
N GLU A 81 4.74 24.28 34.41
CA GLU A 81 5.93 24.96 34.94
C GLU A 81 5.59 26.36 35.46
N SER A 82 4.77 27.13 34.72
CA SER A 82 4.33 28.47 35.12
C SER A 82 3.42 28.44 36.36
N LEU A 83 2.51 27.45 36.43
CA LEU A 83 1.63 27.26 37.59
C LEU A 83 2.42 26.79 38.84
N ALA A 84 3.42 25.92 38.66
CA ALA A 84 4.31 25.50 39.74
C ALA A 84 5.12 26.68 40.30
N GLN A 85 5.73 27.50 39.43
CA GLN A 85 6.47 28.70 39.83
C GLN A 85 5.57 29.72 40.55
N GLY A 86 4.33 29.89 40.10
CA GLY A 86 3.33 30.73 40.79
C GLY A 86 2.97 30.18 42.18
N GLY A 87 2.69 28.88 42.27
CA GLY A 87 2.35 28.20 43.52
C GLY A 87 3.50 28.21 44.54
N ASP A 88 4.74 27.99 44.10
CA ASP A 88 5.92 28.07 44.98
C ASP A 88 6.12 29.50 45.52
N ALA A 89 5.92 30.52 44.69
CA ALA A 89 5.99 31.93 45.11
C ALA A 89 4.88 32.30 46.11
N GLU A 90 3.65 31.84 45.89
CA GLU A 90 2.52 32.06 46.80
C GLU A 90 2.70 31.30 48.13
N VAL A 91 3.14 30.04 48.08
CA VAL A 91 3.50 29.25 49.26
C VAL A 91 4.66 29.88 50.03
N GLN A 92 5.64 30.49 49.36
CA GLN A 92 6.74 31.21 50.03
C GLN A 92 6.26 32.51 50.67
N ALA A 93 5.40 33.29 49.99
CA ALA A 93 4.78 34.49 50.56
C ALA A 93 3.93 34.16 51.81
N LEU A 94 3.13 33.09 51.77
CA LEU A 94 2.35 32.60 52.91
C LEU A 94 3.23 32.11 54.06
N LYS A 95 4.35 31.42 53.78
CA LYS A 95 5.35 31.04 54.81
C LYS A 95 5.94 32.28 55.49
N GLU A 96 6.32 33.29 54.72
CA GLU A 96 6.82 34.55 55.28
C GLU A 96 5.77 35.30 56.11
N GLU A 97 4.52 35.34 55.66
CA GLU A 97 3.44 35.99 56.41
C GLU A 97 3.14 35.25 57.72
N MET A 98 3.11 33.91 57.69
CA MET A 98 2.97 33.08 58.89
C MET A 98 4.17 33.25 59.85
N GLN A 99 5.39 33.39 59.33
CA GLN A 99 6.57 33.64 60.16
C GLN A 99 6.56 35.05 60.79
N LYS A 100 6.09 36.08 60.06
CA LYS A 100 5.85 37.43 60.59
C LYS A 100 4.76 37.41 61.69
N LYS A 101 3.68 36.64 61.51
CA LYS A 101 2.63 36.42 62.53
C LYS A 101 3.16 35.68 63.75
N ALA A 102 4.00 34.66 63.57
CA ALA A 102 4.62 33.94 64.68
C ALA A 102 5.52 34.85 65.53
N GLN A 103 6.38 35.65 64.89
CA GLN A 103 7.21 36.67 65.57
C GLN A 103 6.35 37.71 66.31
N GLN A 104 5.21 38.12 65.74
CA GLN A 104 4.27 39.03 66.40
C GLN A 104 3.63 38.40 67.64
N VAL A 105 3.24 37.12 67.59
CA VAL A 105 2.72 36.37 68.74
C VAL A 105 3.78 36.19 69.82
N GLU A 106 5.02 35.87 69.46
CA GLU A 106 6.15 35.73 70.40
C GLU A 106 6.47 37.07 71.11
N CYS A 107 6.44 38.18 70.36
CA CYS A 107 6.58 39.52 70.92
C CYS A 107 5.43 39.88 71.89
N LEU A 108 4.19 39.54 71.54
CA LEU A 108 3.02 39.76 72.41
C LEU A 108 3.07 38.88 73.67
N ALA A 109 3.46 37.61 73.55
CA ALA A 109 3.65 36.70 74.69
C ALA A 109 4.75 37.19 75.64
N SER A 110 5.87 37.66 75.10
CA SER A 110 6.95 38.30 75.86
C SER A 110 6.43 39.53 76.62
N ARG A 111 5.58 40.34 75.99
CA ARG A 111 4.98 41.53 76.60
C ARG A 111 3.91 41.20 77.66
N MET A 112 3.16 40.11 77.48
CA MET A 112 2.25 39.58 78.50
C MET A 112 3.01 39.12 79.74
N LYS A 113 4.10 38.36 79.56
CA LYS A 113 4.94 37.89 80.67
C LYS A 113 5.48 39.04 81.52
N ILE A 114 5.97 40.12 80.88
CA ILE A 114 6.44 41.32 81.57
C ILE A 114 5.30 41.99 82.37
N LEU A 115 4.07 41.99 81.86
CA LEU A 115 2.90 42.54 82.55
C LEU A 115 2.45 41.65 83.72
N GLU A 116 2.56 40.32 83.61
CA GLU A 116 2.30 39.38 84.71
C GLU A 116 3.36 39.51 85.82
N GLU A 117 4.64 39.60 85.45
CA GLU A 117 5.74 39.86 86.38
C GLU A 117 5.54 41.20 87.11
N ALA A 118 5.22 42.28 86.39
CA ALA A 118 4.91 43.59 86.98
C ALA A 118 3.66 43.56 87.89
N SER A 119 2.60 42.86 87.48
CA SER A 119 1.36 42.69 88.26
C SER A 119 1.61 41.94 89.57
N SER A 120 2.38 40.84 89.51
CA SER A 120 2.76 40.07 90.71
C SER A 120 3.66 40.87 91.66
N ALA A 121 4.58 41.68 91.13
CA ALA A 121 5.42 42.58 91.91
C ALA A 121 4.60 43.68 92.61
N LEU A 122 3.61 44.26 91.91
CA LEU A 122 2.66 45.22 92.48
C LEU A 122 1.79 44.57 93.57
N LEU A 123 1.20 43.40 93.33
CA LEU A 123 0.46 42.64 94.33
C LEU A 123 1.29 42.36 95.59
N SER A 124 2.54 41.89 95.41
CA SER A 124 3.49 41.67 96.50
C SER A 124 3.80 42.96 97.27
N SER A 125 3.89 44.10 96.57
CA SER A 125 4.06 45.43 97.20
C SER A 125 2.83 45.85 98.00
N CYS A 126 1.63 45.75 97.41
CA CYS A 126 0.36 46.08 98.05
C CYS A 126 0.12 45.22 99.30
N LEU A 127 0.40 43.91 99.24
CA LEU A 127 0.32 43.01 100.40
C LEU A 127 1.28 43.45 101.53
N ARG A 128 2.55 43.74 101.21
CA ARG A 128 3.52 44.26 102.21
C ARG A 128 3.10 45.60 102.81
N CYS A 129 2.48 46.48 102.02
CA CYS A 129 1.90 47.73 102.52
C CYS A 129 0.69 47.48 103.43
N ALA A 130 -0.21 46.59 103.05
CA ALA A 130 -1.38 46.20 103.85
C ALA A 130 -0.97 45.62 105.21
N SER A 131 0.05 44.74 105.26
CA SER A 131 0.64 44.25 106.51
C SER A 131 1.21 45.38 107.38
N ARG A 132 1.90 46.36 106.77
CA ARG A 132 2.45 47.55 107.47
C ARG A 132 1.41 48.57 107.94
N SER A 133 0.19 48.55 107.38
CA SER A 133 -0.95 49.29 107.93
C SER A 133 -1.68 48.51 109.02
N ALA A 134 -1.88 47.19 108.86
CA ALA A 134 -2.48 46.34 109.89
C ALA A 134 -1.67 46.40 111.20
N HIS A 135 -0.34 46.31 111.12
CA HIS A 135 0.55 46.45 112.28
C HIS A 135 0.48 47.82 112.99
N ARG A 136 -0.05 48.86 112.34
CA ARG A 136 -0.27 50.20 112.93
C ARG A 136 -1.70 50.43 113.42
N LEU A 137 -2.64 49.55 113.08
CA LEU A 137 -4.05 49.62 113.50
C LEU A 137 -4.41 48.60 114.59
N MET A 138 -3.54 47.61 114.85
CA MET A 138 -3.65 46.69 116.00
C MET A 138 -3.41 47.44 117.33
N GLY A 139 -4.50 47.95 117.91
CA GLY A 139 -4.49 48.90 119.02
C GLY A 139 -4.22 48.34 120.42
N GLY A 140 -3.09 47.67 120.64
CA GLY A 140 -2.70 47.16 121.98
C GLY A 140 -2.69 48.26 123.05
N VAL A 141 -2.00 49.37 122.78
CA VAL A 141 -1.77 50.47 123.74
C VAL A 141 -3.08 51.09 124.28
N ARG A 142 -4.16 51.15 123.49
CA ARG A 142 -5.42 51.76 123.93
C ARG A 142 -6.29 50.84 124.78
N ILE A 143 -6.26 49.53 124.55
CA ILE A 143 -7.05 48.56 125.33
C ILE A 143 -6.49 48.47 126.75
N GLU A 144 -5.17 48.38 126.88
CA GLU A 144 -4.47 48.31 128.17
C GLU A 144 -4.68 49.58 129.00
N GLN A 145 -4.61 50.75 128.35
CA GLN A 145 -4.86 52.05 128.98
C GLN A 145 -6.33 52.25 129.41
N LEU A 146 -7.29 51.64 128.71
CA LEU A 146 -8.69 51.62 129.13
C LEU A 146 -8.95 50.67 130.30
N ASN A 147 -8.34 49.48 130.34
CA ASN A 147 -8.46 48.54 131.45
C ASN A 147 -7.92 49.11 132.78
N LEU A 148 -6.81 49.86 132.73
CA LEU A 148 -6.30 50.60 133.88
C LEU A 148 -7.25 51.73 134.34
N SER A 149 -8.03 52.33 133.43
CA SER A 149 -9.06 53.31 133.78
C SER A 149 -10.33 52.66 134.34
N LEU A 150 -10.68 51.45 133.90
CA LEU A 150 -11.85 50.70 134.38
C LEU A 150 -11.66 50.27 135.83
N THR A 151 -10.55 49.56 136.10
CA THR A 151 -10.17 49.10 137.45
C THR A 151 -10.01 50.24 138.45
N SER A 152 -9.50 51.39 138.01
CA SER A 152 -9.44 52.61 138.83
C SER A 152 -10.81 53.17 139.22
N LYS A 153 -11.85 52.97 138.40
CA LYS A 153 -13.24 53.43 138.69
C LYS A 153 -14.02 52.41 139.51
N GLU A 154 -13.85 51.13 139.25
CA GLU A 154 -14.45 50.03 140.02
C GLU A 154 -14.02 50.11 141.50
N ALA A 155 -12.73 50.39 141.74
CA ALA A 155 -12.20 50.64 143.08
C ALA A 155 -12.68 51.95 143.75
N VAL A 156 -13.41 52.83 143.04
CA VAL A 156 -14.09 54.02 143.62
C VAL A 156 -15.55 53.70 143.94
N ILE A 157 -16.22 52.89 143.14
CA ILE A 157 -17.60 52.46 143.37
C ILE A 157 -17.71 51.68 144.70
N GLN A 158 -16.82 50.71 144.95
CA GLN A 158 -16.81 49.95 146.21
C GLN A 158 -16.70 50.86 147.45
N ARG A 159 -15.83 51.88 147.41
CA ARG A 159 -15.67 52.85 148.51
C ARG A 159 -16.91 53.73 148.72
N LEU A 160 -17.71 53.97 147.68
CA LEU A 160 -18.99 54.69 147.79
C LEU A 160 -20.11 53.79 148.33
N GLU A 161 -20.11 52.49 148.02
CA GLU A 161 -21.07 51.51 148.55
C GLU A 161 -20.80 51.20 150.04
N GLU A 162 -19.53 51.13 150.45
CA GLU A 162 -19.13 51.07 151.86
C GLU A 162 -19.58 52.33 152.63
N ALA A 163 -19.34 53.53 152.07
CA ALA A 163 -19.76 54.79 152.68
C ALA A 163 -21.30 54.95 152.75
N ALA A 164 -22.03 54.40 151.76
CA ALA A 164 -23.50 54.36 151.77
C ALA A 164 -24.06 53.35 152.78
N SER A 165 -23.28 52.34 153.15
CA SER A 165 -23.64 51.34 154.17
C SER A 165 -23.43 51.86 155.59
N GLN A 166 -22.39 52.67 155.83
CA GLN A 166 -22.10 53.27 157.14
C GLN A 166 -23.01 54.45 157.54
N ARG A 167 -23.79 55.02 156.60
CA ARG A 167 -24.68 56.19 156.85
C ARG A 167 -26.12 55.86 157.28
N ARG A 168 -26.43 54.59 157.59
CA ARG A 168 -27.83 54.12 157.77
C ARG A 168 -28.22 53.77 159.21
N SER A 169 -27.53 54.30 160.22
CA SER A 169 -27.68 53.84 161.62
C SER A 169 -27.59 54.92 162.71
N VAL A 170 -27.93 56.18 162.42
CA VAL A 170 -28.02 57.25 163.44
C VAL A 170 -29.27 58.11 163.21
N GLU A 171 -30.13 58.08 164.23
CA GLU A 171 -31.16 59.05 164.65
C GLU A 171 -32.28 59.48 163.69
N GLU A 172 -33.46 58.94 164.00
CA GLU A 172 -34.76 59.58 163.77
C GLU A 172 -34.91 60.79 164.71
N THR A 173 -35.44 61.94 164.24
CA THR A 173 -36.64 62.63 164.78
C THR A 173 -36.81 64.05 164.20
N LEU A 174 -38.08 64.50 164.14
CA LEU A 174 -38.58 65.89 164.09
C LEU A 174 -37.96 66.84 163.04
N VAL A 175 -38.63 67.16 161.92
CA VAL A 175 -39.83 68.04 161.81
C VAL A 175 -39.57 69.48 162.26
N ALA A 176 -39.54 70.39 161.27
CA ALA A 176 -39.43 71.86 161.39
C ALA A 176 -38.09 72.34 162.00
N GLU A 177 -37.53 73.48 161.59
CA GLU A 177 -38.10 74.65 160.91
C GLU A 177 -37.03 75.39 160.09
N LYS A 178 -37.45 76.25 159.14
CA LYS A 178 -36.70 77.44 158.63
C LYS A 178 -35.34 77.24 157.91
N ILE A 179 -34.89 78.17 157.07
CA ILE A 179 -35.61 79.01 156.09
C ILE A 179 -34.58 79.51 155.05
N GLN A 180 -34.97 79.63 153.78
CA GLN A 180 -34.18 80.28 152.70
C GLN A 180 -32.82 79.57 152.40
N GLU A 181 -32.17 79.80 151.24
CA GLU A 181 -32.31 80.89 150.29
C GLU A 181 -32.21 80.43 148.81
N HIS A 182 -32.73 81.26 147.90
CA HIS A 182 -32.59 81.19 146.44
C HIS A 182 -32.99 79.90 145.68
N THR A 183 -34.31 79.67 145.52
CA THR A 183 -34.83 79.03 144.28
C THR A 183 -36.27 79.48 143.93
N ALA A 184 -36.52 80.80 143.93
CA ALA A 184 -37.88 81.35 143.83
C ALA A 184 -38.01 82.65 142.99
N ALA A 185 -37.36 82.72 141.83
CA ALA A 185 -37.62 83.68 140.74
C ALA A 185 -37.08 83.11 139.41
N LEU A 186 -37.64 83.33 138.23
CA LEU A 186 -38.82 84.12 137.85
C LEU A 186 -39.58 83.41 136.70
N MET A 187 -40.58 82.59 137.01
CA MET A 187 -41.47 81.96 136.00
C MET A 187 -42.95 82.26 136.28
N ARG A 188 -43.26 83.55 136.38
CA ARG A 188 -44.61 84.09 136.13
C ARG A 188 -44.48 85.46 135.47
N GLU A 189 -44.63 85.49 134.15
CA GLU A 189 -45.32 86.62 133.52
C GLU A 189 -46.15 86.06 132.37
N LYS A 190 -47.47 86.19 132.51
CA LYS A 190 -48.45 85.80 131.49
C LYS A 190 -49.01 87.09 130.94
N GLU A 191 -48.33 87.69 129.97
CA GLU A 191 -48.88 88.84 129.27
C GLU A 191 -50.17 88.42 128.56
N LYS A 192 -51.24 89.12 128.93
CA LYS A 192 -52.53 89.16 128.23
C LYS A 192 -52.82 90.64 127.99
N GLU A 193 -52.61 91.06 126.76
CA GLU A 193 -53.25 92.22 126.17
C GLU A 193 -53.83 91.77 124.82
N LEU A 194 -54.94 92.32 124.31
CA LEU A 194 -55.75 93.44 124.80
C LEU A 194 -57.21 93.19 124.36
N GLU A 195 -58.22 93.47 125.20
CA GLU A 195 -59.50 93.97 124.67
C GLU A 195 -60.24 94.83 125.71
N VAL A 196 -61.02 95.79 125.20
CA VAL A 196 -61.31 97.07 125.85
C VAL A 196 -62.59 97.08 126.69
N CYS A 197 -62.61 97.98 127.67
CA CYS A 197 -63.69 98.33 128.59
C CYS A 197 -65.13 98.24 128.07
N GLY A 198 -66.02 97.70 128.93
CA GLY A 198 -67.42 98.12 129.06
C GLY A 198 -67.72 98.34 130.54
N GLY A 199 -67.96 99.59 130.96
CA GLY A 199 -68.04 99.96 132.38
C GLY A 199 -69.44 100.38 132.84
N ALA A 200 -69.76 100.11 134.12
CA ALA A 200 -70.87 100.74 134.86
C ALA A 200 -70.73 100.55 136.39
N SER A 201 -70.22 101.57 137.07
CA SER A 201 -70.34 101.83 138.53
C SER A 201 -70.06 103.32 138.68
N ALA A 202 -70.99 104.16 139.14
CA ALA A 202 -71.34 104.35 140.54
C ALA A 202 -70.07 104.67 141.40
N ASP A 203 -69.91 105.85 142.01
CA ASP A 203 -70.96 106.85 142.27
C ASP A 203 -70.51 108.31 142.55
N VAL A 204 -71.50 109.20 142.46
CA VAL A 204 -71.66 110.51 143.15
C VAL A 204 -70.53 111.57 143.09
N TRP A 205 -70.91 112.76 142.58
CA TRP A 205 -70.34 114.05 143.02
C TRP A 205 -71.46 114.98 143.53
N HIS A 206 -71.50 115.21 144.85
CA HIS A 206 -72.24 116.33 145.43
C HIS A 206 -71.31 117.54 145.58
N ILE A 207 -71.42 118.53 144.69
CA ILE A 207 -70.78 119.84 144.89
C ILE A 207 -71.75 120.75 145.65
N HIS A 208 -71.29 121.23 146.80
CA HIS A 208 -72.03 122.15 147.68
C HIS A 208 -72.01 123.60 147.12
N PRO A 209 -72.91 124.50 147.56
CA PRO A 209 -72.99 125.85 146.99
C PRO A 209 -71.81 126.77 147.38
N LEU A 210 -71.39 127.58 146.40
CA LEU A 210 -70.48 128.75 146.48
C LEU A 210 -68.97 128.50 146.70
N SER A 211 -68.19 129.32 145.99
CA SER A 211 -66.74 129.56 146.09
C SER A 211 -65.79 128.51 145.48
N ILE A 212 -64.71 129.00 144.84
CA ILE A 212 -63.81 128.24 143.96
C ILE A 212 -62.39 128.15 144.56
N PRO A 213 -61.80 126.96 144.73
CA PRO A 213 -60.39 126.77 145.09
C PRO A 213 -59.52 126.24 143.92
N LEU A 214 -58.20 126.30 144.10
CA LEU A 214 -57.16 126.11 143.05
C LEU A 214 -56.90 124.66 142.57
N SER A 215 -57.50 123.64 143.18
CA SER A 215 -57.05 122.24 143.08
C SER A 215 -57.07 121.62 141.68
N ASN A 216 -58.10 121.90 140.88
CA ASN A 216 -58.38 121.14 139.64
C ASN A 216 -57.39 121.45 138.50
N ILE A 217 -56.56 122.49 138.65
CA ILE A 217 -55.46 122.76 137.71
C ILE A 217 -54.28 121.79 137.96
N GLN A 218 -54.11 121.30 139.19
CA GLN A 218 -52.97 120.47 139.57
C GLN A 218 -53.14 119.01 139.11
N SER A 219 -54.32 118.40 139.26
CA SER A 219 -54.55 117.02 138.82
C SER A 219 -54.42 116.86 137.30
N LEU A 220 -54.88 117.84 136.51
CA LEU A 220 -54.70 117.85 135.06
C LEU A 220 -53.24 118.06 134.63
N GLN A 221 -52.41 118.71 135.47
CA GLN A 221 -50.97 118.79 135.25
C GLN A 221 -50.27 117.47 135.56
N GLU A 222 -50.73 116.73 136.57
CA GLU A 222 -50.21 115.39 136.91
C GLU A 222 -50.63 114.34 135.87
N GLU A 223 -51.88 114.30 135.42
CA GLU A 223 -52.32 113.42 134.31
C GLU A 223 -51.56 113.70 133.01
N LEU A 224 -51.36 114.98 132.66
CA LEU A 224 -50.57 115.36 131.49
C LEU A 224 -49.11 114.91 131.63
N HIS A 225 -48.52 115.03 132.83
CA HIS A 225 -47.16 114.55 133.07
C HIS A 225 -47.05 113.02 133.00
N GLN A 226 -48.05 112.30 133.52
CA GLN A 226 -48.17 110.85 133.46
C GLN A 226 -48.27 110.36 132.02
N GLN A 227 -49.13 110.96 131.20
CA GLN A 227 -49.21 110.67 129.76
C GLN A 227 -47.90 111.01 129.03
N GLN A 228 -47.21 112.08 129.40
CA GLN A 228 -45.88 112.40 128.87
C GLN A 228 -44.85 111.29 129.18
N LEU A 229 -44.89 110.73 130.38
CA LEU A 229 -44.01 109.63 130.82
C LEU A 229 -44.35 108.33 130.08
N GLU A 230 -45.62 107.96 129.99
CA GLU A 230 -46.11 106.77 129.27
C GLU A 230 -45.79 106.85 127.77
N PHE A 231 -46.03 107.99 127.13
CA PHE A 231 -45.59 108.24 125.74
C PHE A 231 -44.07 108.10 125.59
N SER A 232 -43.28 108.53 126.57
CA SER A 232 -41.82 108.33 126.55
C SER A 232 -41.42 106.86 126.69
N VAL A 233 -42.20 106.05 127.42
CA VAL A 233 -41.98 104.60 127.56
C VAL A 233 -42.36 103.89 126.27
N GLU A 234 -43.52 104.18 125.70
CA GLU A 234 -43.96 103.49 124.48
C GLU A 234 -43.15 103.91 123.25
N LYS A 235 -42.68 105.17 123.17
CA LYS A 235 -41.66 105.57 122.19
C LYS A 235 -40.37 104.76 122.32
N ARG A 236 -39.96 104.38 123.55
CA ARG A 236 -38.81 103.48 123.78
C ARG A 236 -39.14 102.03 123.43
N ASN A 237 -40.39 101.57 123.57
CA ASN A 237 -40.81 100.22 123.20
C ASN A 237 -40.96 100.05 121.69
N ALA A 238 -41.55 101.01 120.98
CA ALA A 238 -41.56 101.06 119.51
C ALA A 238 -40.13 100.95 118.96
N LEU A 239 -39.18 101.74 119.49
CA LEU A 239 -37.76 101.65 119.12
C LEU A 239 -37.07 100.32 119.48
N LYS A 240 -37.62 99.50 120.40
CA LYS A 240 -37.19 98.10 120.59
C LYS A 240 -37.79 97.21 119.50
N ARG A 241 -39.10 97.33 119.25
CA ARG A 241 -39.84 96.56 118.23
C ARG A 241 -39.23 96.77 116.84
N ASP A 242 -38.91 98.01 116.46
CA ASP A 242 -38.26 98.33 115.19
C ASP A 242 -36.89 97.66 115.04
N LYS A 243 -36.07 97.64 116.11
CA LYS A 243 -34.77 96.95 116.12
C LYS A 243 -34.92 95.44 115.98
N THR A 244 -35.91 94.85 116.64
CA THR A 244 -36.24 93.42 116.48
C THR A 244 -36.71 93.12 115.05
N ILE A 245 -37.58 93.96 114.47
CA ILE A 245 -38.05 93.82 113.09
C ILE A 245 -36.88 93.95 112.09
N GLN A 246 -35.97 94.90 112.28
CA GLN A 246 -34.76 95.03 111.46
C GLN A 246 -33.86 93.79 111.57
N GLY A 247 -33.62 93.28 112.79
CA GLY A 247 -32.84 92.05 113.00
C GLY A 247 -33.46 90.82 112.33
N LEU A 248 -34.78 90.65 112.47
CA LEU A 248 -35.52 89.57 111.80
C LEU A 248 -35.55 89.74 110.28
N THR A 249 -35.66 90.97 109.76
CA THR A 249 -35.61 91.26 108.32
C THR A 249 -34.24 90.93 107.72
N LEU A 250 -33.16 91.22 108.44
CA LEU A 250 -31.81 90.85 108.02
C LEU A 250 -31.61 89.32 108.06
N ALA A 251 -32.12 88.65 109.10
CA ALA A 251 -32.07 87.19 109.20
C ALA A 251 -32.88 86.50 108.07
N LEU A 252 -34.08 87.02 107.75
CA LEU A 252 -34.87 86.56 106.61
C LEU A 252 -34.09 86.74 105.30
N LYS A 253 -33.51 87.91 105.04
CA LYS A 253 -32.69 88.14 103.83
C LYS A 253 -31.48 87.22 103.73
N THR A 254 -30.85 86.85 104.84
CA THR A 254 -29.79 85.82 104.80
C THR A 254 -30.35 84.43 104.46
N LYS A 255 -31.56 84.07 104.92
CA LYS A 255 -32.20 82.79 104.59
C LYS A 255 -32.82 82.74 103.19
N GLU A 256 -33.30 83.86 102.67
CA GLU A 256 -33.68 84.02 101.26
C GLU A 256 -32.47 83.75 100.36
N LYS A 257 -31.33 84.39 100.63
CA LYS A 257 -30.09 84.17 99.89
C LYS A 257 -29.54 82.74 100.04
N GLU A 258 -29.58 82.14 101.22
CA GLU A 258 -29.22 80.72 101.40
C GLU A 258 -30.13 79.80 100.57
N ASN A 259 -31.43 80.09 100.47
CA ASN A 259 -32.36 79.32 99.64
C ASN A 259 -32.11 79.51 98.14
N GLU A 260 -31.73 80.70 97.68
CA GLU A 260 -31.32 80.96 96.29
C GLU A 260 -30.03 80.20 95.94
N GLU A 261 -29.05 80.18 96.85
CA GLU A 261 -27.80 79.41 96.71
C GLU A 261 -28.06 77.90 96.67
N LEU A 262 -28.89 77.38 97.60
CA LEU A 262 -29.30 75.97 97.61
C LEU A 262 -30.12 75.58 96.37
N SER A 263 -30.98 76.46 95.87
CA SER A 263 -31.75 76.20 94.63
C SER A 263 -30.81 76.13 93.42
N SER A 264 -29.83 77.03 93.35
CA SER A 264 -28.80 77.02 92.31
C SER A 264 -27.91 75.76 92.38
N GLU A 265 -27.59 75.29 93.59
CA GLU A 265 -26.86 74.03 93.79
C GLU A 265 -27.70 72.81 93.36
N ILE A 266 -28.99 72.78 93.70
CA ILE A 266 -29.94 71.73 93.27
C ILE A 266 -30.07 71.70 91.74
N GLU A 267 -30.14 72.85 91.07
CA GLU A 267 -30.15 72.92 89.60
C GLU A 267 -28.84 72.43 88.99
N GLY A 268 -27.69 72.85 89.54
CA GLY A 268 -26.37 72.38 89.13
C GLY A 268 -26.19 70.86 89.29
N LEU A 269 -26.63 70.32 90.43
CA LEU A 269 -26.65 68.88 90.70
C LEU A 269 -27.55 68.13 89.71
N ASN A 270 -28.78 68.61 89.46
CA ASN A 270 -29.68 68.02 88.47
C ASN A 270 -29.10 68.03 87.05
N ALA A 271 -28.50 69.15 86.62
CA ALA A 271 -27.84 69.26 85.32
C ALA A 271 -26.63 68.31 85.19
N SER A 272 -25.86 68.11 86.27
CA SER A 272 -24.77 67.13 86.31
C SER A 272 -25.29 65.69 86.24
N LEU A 273 -26.41 65.40 86.91
CA LEU A 273 -27.05 64.09 86.98
C LEU A 273 -27.66 63.68 85.63
N ILE A 274 -28.25 64.62 84.89
CA ILE A 274 -28.73 64.39 83.51
C ILE A 274 -27.54 64.02 82.61
N LYS A 275 -26.47 64.83 82.59
CA LYS A 275 -25.26 64.53 81.80
C LYS A 275 -24.63 63.19 82.17
N CYS A 276 -24.66 62.82 83.45
CA CYS A 276 -24.16 61.53 83.92
C CYS A 276 -25.04 60.36 83.41
N ARG A 277 -26.37 60.51 83.40
CA ARG A 277 -27.29 59.51 82.78
C ARG A 277 -27.06 59.38 81.27
N GLU A 278 -26.87 60.48 80.55
CA GLU A 278 -26.57 60.49 79.11
C GLU A 278 -25.22 59.81 78.79
N ALA A 279 -24.19 60.09 79.59
CA ALA A 279 -22.88 59.44 79.49
C ALA A 279 -22.98 57.92 79.77
N VAL A 280 -23.78 57.51 80.75
CA VAL A 280 -24.03 56.08 81.04
C VAL A 280 -24.78 55.42 79.89
N HIS A 281 -25.85 56.02 79.36
CA HIS A 281 -26.61 55.47 78.24
C HIS A 281 -25.77 55.35 76.96
N THR A 282 -24.99 56.38 76.61
CA THR A 282 -24.13 56.35 75.42
C THR A 282 -23.01 55.32 75.55
N ALA A 283 -22.35 55.22 76.72
CA ALA A 283 -21.37 54.17 76.99
C ALA A 283 -21.98 52.75 76.98
N GLN A 284 -23.24 52.60 77.42
CA GLN A 284 -23.96 51.32 77.38
C GLN A 284 -24.34 50.93 75.94
N MET A 285 -24.80 51.87 75.11
CA MET A 285 -25.06 51.63 73.68
C MET A 285 -23.79 51.30 72.91
N GLN A 286 -22.66 51.96 73.20
CA GLN A 286 -21.36 51.61 72.61
C GLN A 286 -20.89 50.21 73.01
N LYS A 287 -21.12 49.78 74.26
CA LYS A 287 -20.83 48.41 74.70
C LYS A 287 -21.66 47.37 73.96
N PHE A 288 -22.97 47.60 73.77
CA PHE A 288 -23.80 46.67 73.00
C PHE A 288 -23.41 46.62 71.52
N ARG A 289 -23.19 47.77 70.87
CA ARG A 289 -22.70 47.82 69.49
C ARG A 289 -21.38 47.06 69.31
N GLY A 290 -20.41 47.22 70.21
CA GLY A 290 -19.15 46.47 70.14
C GLY A 290 -19.32 44.95 70.27
N VAL A 291 -20.37 44.48 70.96
CA VAL A 291 -20.75 43.06 71.01
C VAL A 291 -21.45 42.62 69.72
N GLU A 292 -22.35 43.45 69.17
CA GLU A 292 -23.02 43.20 67.89
C GLU A 292 -22.02 43.11 66.72
N ASP A 293 -21.10 44.06 66.61
CA ASP A 293 -20.01 44.08 65.62
C ASP A 293 -19.11 42.84 65.75
N SER A 294 -18.75 42.47 66.99
CA SER A 294 -17.98 41.25 67.27
C SER A 294 -18.74 39.97 66.89
N GLN A 295 -20.07 39.94 67.09
CA GLN A 295 -20.91 38.80 66.74
C GLN A 295 -21.17 38.72 65.23
N ALA A 296 -21.20 39.84 64.52
CA ALA A 296 -21.26 39.87 63.06
C ALA A 296 -20.00 39.29 62.43
N LEU A 297 -18.82 39.75 62.87
CA LEU A 297 -17.52 39.24 62.41
C LEU A 297 -17.25 37.78 62.82
N LEU A 298 -17.91 37.29 63.87
CA LEU A 298 -17.90 35.87 64.24
C LEU A 298 -18.77 35.05 63.27
N ARG A 299 -19.99 35.49 62.94
CA ARG A 299 -20.84 34.83 61.93
C ARG A 299 -20.22 34.81 60.53
N GLU A 300 -19.52 35.88 60.13
CA GLU A 300 -18.77 35.94 58.88
C GLU A 300 -17.72 34.83 58.81
N LYS A 301 -16.97 34.62 59.91
CA LYS A 301 -16.00 33.52 60.03
C LYS A 301 -16.67 32.15 60.07
N GLU A 302 -17.81 32.01 60.72
CA GLU A 302 -18.60 30.76 60.69
C GLU A 302 -19.06 30.41 59.27
N SER A 303 -19.48 31.40 58.47
CA SER A 303 -19.81 31.21 57.04
C SER A 303 -18.59 30.75 56.25
N ILE A 304 -17.47 31.47 56.34
CA ILE A 304 -16.23 31.14 55.62
C ILE A 304 -15.72 29.74 56.01
N LEU A 305 -15.85 29.34 57.28
CA LEU A 305 -15.53 27.99 57.72
C LEU A 305 -16.48 26.94 57.13
N ALA A 306 -17.79 27.21 57.05
CA ALA A 306 -18.75 26.32 56.40
C ALA A 306 -18.46 26.17 54.90
N ASP A 307 -18.14 27.27 54.21
CA ASP A 307 -17.77 27.28 52.79
C ASP A 307 -16.51 26.45 52.56
N LEU A 308 -15.44 26.67 53.34
CA LEU A 308 -14.20 25.90 53.31
C LEU A 308 -14.40 24.41 53.65
N HIS A 309 -15.29 24.08 54.59
CA HIS A 309 -15.65 22.69 54.88
C HIS A 309 -16.36 22.03 53.69
N SER A 310 -17.25 22.75 53.00
CA SER A 310 -17.91 22.25 51.78
C SER A 310 -16.93 22.06 50.63
N GLU A 311 -15.96 22.97 50.46
CA GLU A 311 -14.96 22.91 49.41
C GLU A 311 -13.98 21.75 49.62
N ASN A 312 -13.56 21.49 50.86
CA ASN A 312 -12.75 20.32 51.20
C ASN A 312 -13.52 19.00 50.96
N LEU A 313 -14.79 18.93 51.36
CA LEU A 313 -15.65 17.76 51.05
C LEU A 313 -15.75 17.50 49.55
N ASN A 314 -15.91 18.55 48.73
CA ASN A 314 -15.92 18.43 47.28
C ASN A 314 -14.57 17.91 46.76
N LYS A 315 -13.45 18.49 47.21
CA LYS A 315 -12.08 18.05 46.86
C LYS A 315 -11.80 16.60 47.27
N ASP A 316 -12.31 16.14 48.40
CA ASP A 316 -12.19 14.74 48.84
C ASP A 316 -12.98 13.79 47.92
N THR A 317 -14.21 14.16 47.51
CA THR A 317 -14.95 13.34 46.53
C THR A 317 -14.30 13.31 45.15
N GLU A 318 -13.66 14.41 44.72
CA GLU A 318 -12.88 14.44 43.49
C GLU A 318 -11.59 13.60 43.60
N ASN A 319 -10.85 13.69 44.71
CA ASN A 319 -9.69 12.83 44.98
C ASN A 319 -10.07 11.34 44.94
N LEU A 320 -11.19 10.95 45.56
CA LEU A 320 -11.72 9.58 45.48
C LEU A 320 -12.14 9.17 44.06
N ARG A 321 -12.60 10.11 43.22
CA ARG A 321 -12.90 9.89 41.80
C ARG A 321 -11.63 9.74 40.96
N LEU A 322 -10.60 10.54 41.23
CA LEU A 322 -9.30 10.48 40.56
C LEU A 322 -8.56 9.20 40.93
N GLN A 323 -8.54 8.79 42.21
CA GLN A 323 -7.97 7.51 42.64
C GLN A 323 -8.63 6.31 41.95
N LYS A 324 -9.95 6.34 41.72
CA LYS A 324 -10.66 5.30 40.95
C LYS A 324 -10.24 5.28 39.47
N LYS A 325 -10.06 6.44 38.84
CA LYS A 325 -9.53 6.53 37.46
C LYS A 325 -8.10 6.02 37.37
N ILE A 326 -7.23 6.39 38.33
CA ILE A 326 -5.84 5.93 38.39
C ILE A 326 -5.80 4.40 38.46
N LYS A 327 -6.58 3.78 39.36
CA LYS A 327 -6.65 2.31 39.47
C LYS A 327 -7.18 1.61 38.21
N SER A 328 -8.09 2.23 37.46
CA SER A 328 -8.52 1.74 36.14
C SER A 328 -7.35 1.75 35.16
N ALA A 329 -6.69 2.90 35.01
CA ALA A 329 -5.54 3.06 34.12
C ALA A 329 -4.34 2.18 34.52
N GLU A 330 -4.11 1.93 35.82
CA GLU A 330 -3.10 0.99 36.32
C GLU A 330 -3.39 -0.45 35.91
N GLN A 331 -4.67 -0.87 35.95
CA GLN A 331 -5.09 -2.19 35.47
C GLN A 331 -5.00 -2.30 33.94
N GLU A 332 -5.52 -1.30 33.21
CA GLU A 332 -5.43 -1.22 31.75
C GLU A 332 -3.96 -1.28 31.27
N LEU A 333 -3.05 -0.59 31.97
CA LEU A 333 -1.60 -0.67 31.73
C LEU A 333 -0.98 -2.02 32.12
N HIS A 334 -1.56 -2.76 33.07
CA HIS A 334 -1.12 -4.12 33.40
C HIS A 334 -1.53 -5.10 32.29
N ASP A 335 -2.80 -5.05 31.88
CA ASP A 335 -3.35 -5.93 30.85
C ASP A 335 -2.65 -5.71 29.49
N LEU A 336 -2.37 -4.46 29.13
CA LEU A 336 -1.58 -4.13 27.92
C LEU A 336 -0.12 -4.59 28.00
N ARG A 337 0.48 -4.69 29.20
CA ARG A 337 1.83 -5.28 29.37
C ARG A 337 1.81 -6.79 29.16
N LEU A 338 0.79 -7.47 29.67
CA LEU A 338 0.60 -8.92 29.48
C LEU A 338 0.40 -9.27 28.00
N GLU A 339 -0.46 -8.54 27.28
CA GLU A 339 -0.66 -8.78 25.84
C GLU A 339 0.59 -8.46 25.03
N ARG A 340 1.34 -7.40 25.38
CA ARG A 340 2.67 -7.14 24.79
C ARG A 340 3.65 -8.29 25.03
N GLU A 341 3.68 -8.88 26.22
CA GLU A 341 4.55 -10.03 26.53
C GLU A 341 4.14 -11.32 25.83
N LYS A 342 2.84 -11.49 25.53
CA LYS A 342 2.32 -12.56 24.67
C LYS A 342 2.74 -12.33 23.22
N LEU A 343 2.52 -11.13 22.66
CA LEU A 343 2.89 -10.78 21.28
C LEU A 343 4.42 -10.84 21.05
N MET A 344 5.25 -10.52 22.05
CA MET A 344 6.70 -10.71 21.95
C MET A 344 7.09 -12.19 21.82
N LYS A 345 6.43 -13.09 22.55
CA LYS A 345 6.67 -14.55 22.42
C LYS A 345 6.20 -15.08 21.07
N GLU A 346 5.03 -14.66 20.60
CA GLU A 346 4.52 -15.01 19.27
C GLU A 346 5.49 -14.55 18.16
N LEU A 347 6.11 -13.36 18.32
CA LEU A 347 7.16 -12.87 17.42
C LEU A 347 8.46 -13.68 17.51
N GLU A 348 8.93 -14.03 18.71
CA GLU A 348 10.11 -14.89 18.90
C GLU A 348 9.92 -16.29 18.30
N GLU A 349 8.73 -16.88 18.48
CA GLU A 349 8.35 -18.16 17.88
C GLU A 349 8.29 -18.08 16.34
N ALA A 350 7.70 -17.01 15.79
CA ALA A 350 7.66 -16.76 14.35
C ALA A 350 9.07 -16.55 13.75
N GLN A 351 9.95 -15.81 14.43
CA GLN A 351 11.36 -15.66 14.04
C GLN A 351 12.09 -17.00 14.09
N LEU A 352 11.87 -17.81 15.13
CA LEU A 352 12.48 -19.13 15.26
C LEU A 352 11.95 -20.12 14.21
N GLN A 353 10.69 -20.00 13.80
CA GLN A 353 10.14 -20.71 12.64
C GLN A 353 10.79 -20.24 11.33
N ASN A 354 10.95 -18.93 11.10
CA ASN A 354 11.62 -18.44 9.89
C ASN A 354 13.08 -18.93 9.81
N ASN A 355 13.81 -18.90 10.93
CA ASN A 355 15.15 -19.47 11.07
C ASN A 355 15.22 -21.00 10.86
N ARG A 356 14.09 -21.72 10.88
CA ARG A 356 14.01 -23.14 10.46
C ARG A 356 13.77 -23.26 8.96
N SER A 357 12.90 -22.43 8.35
CA SER A 357 12.68 -22.44 6.90
C SER A 357 13.87 -21.91 6.11
N ASP A 358 14.62 -20.91 6.60
CA ASP A 358 15.85 -20.45 5.94
C ASP A 358 16.92 -21.55 5.86
N LYS A 359 16.97 -22.44 6.87
CA LYS A 359 17.84 -23.62 6.83
C LYS A 359 17.39 -24.61 5.77
N THR A 360 16.11 -24.99 5.73
CA THR A 360 15.61 -25.94 4.71
C THR A 360 15.70 -25.37 3.29
N ILE A 361 15.50 -24.06 3.11
CA ILE A 361 15.71 -23.36 1.83
C ILE A 361 17.18 -23.45 1.41
N ASN A 362 18.13 -23.22 2.33
CA ASN A 362 19.56 -23.33 2.02
C ASN A 362 19.99 -24.78 1.78
N ASP A 363 19.46 -25.76 2.52
CA ASP A 363 19.70 -27.19 2.27
C ASP A 363 19.17 -27.63 0.89
N LEU A 364 18.02 -27.11 0.46
CA LEU A 364 17.46 -27.35 -0.87
C LEU A 364 18.27 -26.64 -1.97
N ARG A 365 18.75 -25.41 -1.74
CA ARG A 365 19.69 -24.73 -2.65
C ARG A 365 20.97 -25.54 -2.83
N ASN A 366 21.57 -26.01 -1.73
CA ASN A 366 22.77 -26.84 -1.74
C ASN A 366 22.56 -28.20 -2.46
N GLN A 367 21.34 -28.75 -2.46
CA GLN A 367 21.00 -29.95 -3.23
C GLN A 367 20.79 -29.65 -4.72
N LEU A 368 20.16 -28.52 -5.04
CA LEU A 368 19.95 -28.07 -6.42
C LEU A 368 21.28 -27.70 -7.10
N GLU A 369 22.18 -27.03 -6.40
CA GLU A 369 23.55 -26.72 -6.86
C GLU A 369 24.33 -28.00 -7.17
N LYS A 370 24.41 -28.95 -6.22
CA LYS A 370 25.08 -30.26 -6.45
C LYS A 370 24.49 -31.08 -7.60
N THR A 371 23.17 -31.00 -7.81
CA THR A 371 22.53 -31.70 -8.93
C THR A 371 22.69 -30.95 -10.25
N HIS A 372 22.82 -29.62 -10.24
CA HIS A 372 23.18 -28.81 -11.39
C HIS A 372 24.64 -29.08 -11.82
N ASP A 373 25.60 -29.04 -10.89
CA ASP A 373 27.01 -29.36 -11.14
C ASP A 373 27.16 -30.77 -11.72
N GLY A 374 26.56 -31.78 -11.06
CA GLY A 374 26.56 -33.17 -11.52
C GLY A 374 25.73 -33.43 -12.78
N MET A 375 25.02 -32.43 -13.32
CA MET A 375 24.45 -32.44 -14.66
C MET A 375 25.36 -31.73 -15.67
N ALA A 376 25.95 -30.59 -15.32
CA ALA A 376 26.92 -29.88 -16.16
C ALA A 376 28.21 -30.67 -16.40
N GLU A 377 28.64 -31.51 -15.45
CA GLU A 377 29.72 -32.48 -15.65
C GLU A 377 29.34 -33.58 -16.67
N LYS A 378 28.10 -34.09 -16.60
CA LYS A 378 27.59 -35.08 -17.56
C LYS A 378 27.42 -34.50 -18.95
N GLU A 379 26.91 -33.27 -19.03
CA GLU A 379 26.78 -32.50 -20.27
C GLU A 379 28.14 -32.40 -20.97
N LYS A 380 29.15 -31.84 -20.30
CA LYS A 380 30.54 -31.77 -20.80
C LYS A 380 31.12 -33.14 -21.19
N ALA A 381 30.83 -34.18 -20.41
CA ALA A 381 31.27 -35.55 -20.74
C ALA A 381 30.59 -36.09 -22.01
N THR A 382 29.30 -35.81 -22.21
CA THR A 382 28.58 -36.18 -23.44
C THR A 382 29.02 -35.35 -24.65
N GLU A 383 29.24 -34.04 -24.49
CA GLU A 383 29.81 -33.18 -25.53
C GLU A 383 31.18 -33.68 -25.97
N HIS A 384 32.06 -34.01 -25.02
CA HIS A 384 33.38 -34.59 -25.31
C HIS A 384 33.25 -35.95 -26.00
N HIS A 385 32.29 -36.80 -25.61
CA HIS A 385 32.07 -38.08 -26.27
C HIS A 385 31.58 -37.91 -27.73
N TYR A 386 30.64 -37.00 -27.98
CA TYR A 386 30.20 -36.66 -29.34
C TYR A 386 31.32 -36.03 -30.17
N GLY A 387 32.15 -35.16 -29.58
CA GLY A 387 33.32 -34.58 -30.23
C GLY A 387 34.36 -35.62 -30.66
N LEU A 388 34.60 -36.65 -29.84
CA LEU A 388 35.44 -37.80 -30.20
C LEU A 388 34.81 -38.62 -31.34
N LEU A 389 33.51 -38.93 -31.28
CA LEU A 389 32.83 -39.67 -32.35
C LEU A 389 32.85 -38.90 -33.68
N LEU A 390 32.68 -37.58 -33.65
CA LEU A 390 32.79 -36.72 -34.83
C LEU A 390 34.22 -36.72 -35.39
N SER A 391 35.25 -36.63 -34.54
CA SER A 391 36.64 -36.63 -35.00
C SER A 391 37.05 -37.99 -35.58
N GLU A 392 36.63 -39.11 -34.98
CA GLU A 392 36.78 -40.45 -35.56
C GLU A 392 36.06 -40.60 -36.90
N SER A 393 34.82 -40.10 -37.01
CA SER A 393 34.04 -40.16 -38.25
C SER A 393 34.71 -39.35 -39.37
N ASN A 394 35.17 -38.14 -39.05
CA ASN A 394 35.90 -37.28 -39.98
C ASN A 394 37.26 -37.89 -40.38
N GLN A 395 37.99 -38.53 -39.46
CA GLN A 395 39.24 -39.22 -39.78
C GLN A 395 39.00 -40.43 -40.70
N LYS A 396 37.92 -41.20 -40.47
CA LYS A 396 37.50 -42.31 -41.33
C LYS A 396 37.13 -41.79 -42.73
N LEU A 397 36.36 -40.70 -42.82
CA LEU A 397 36.00 -40.03 -44.07
C LEU A 397 37.26 -39.56 -44.83
N GLN A 398 38.16 -38.83 -44.19
CA GLN A 398 39.45 -38.40 -44.77
C GLN A 398 40.29 -39.60 -45.27
N SER A 399 40.30 -40.72 -44.55
CA SER A 399 41.00 -41.93 -45.01
C SER A 399 40.36 -42.54 -46.27
N GLN A 400 39.03 -42.43 -46.42
CA GLN A 400 38.31 -42.88 -47.60
C GLN A 400 38.51 -41.93 -48.78
N GLU A 401 38.50 -40.61 -48.55
CA GLU A 401 38.84 -39.58 -49.56
C GLU A 401 40.25 -39.76 -50.12
N LEU A 402 41.23 -40.08 -49.26
CA LEU A 402 42.59 -40.42 -49.70
C LEU A 402 42.65 -41.70 -50.54
N VAL A 403 41.80 -42.70 -50.26
CA VAL A 403 41.70 -43.92 -51.10
C VAL A 403 41.01 -43.62 -52.42
N ILE A 404 39.93 -42.84 -52.42
CA ILE A 404 39.23 -42.39 -53.64
C ILE A 404 40.17 -41.59 -54.53
N THR A 405 40.92 -40.64 -53.99
CA THR A 405 41.91 -39.84 -54.73
C THR A 405 42.94 -40.75 -55.40
N ARG A 406 43.57 -41.67 -54.65
CA ARG A 406 44.52 -42.66 -55.21
C ARG A 406 43.89 -43.55 -56.29
N LEU A 407 42.61 -43.92 -56.15
CA LEU A 407 41.91 -44.70 -57.17
C LEU A 407 41.62 -43.86 -58.43
N MET A 408 41.28 -42.58 -58.28
CA MET A 408 41.14 -41.64 -59.40
C MET A 408 42.47 -41.47 -60.14
N ASP A 409 43.59 -41.27 -59.42
CA ASP A 409 44.93 -41.20 -60.01
C ASP A 409 45.27 -42.49 -60.80
N ASN A 410 44.98 -43.66 -60.23
CA ASN A 410 45.20 -44.96 -60.87
C ASN A 410 44.28 -45.20 -62.08
N VAL A 411 43.08 -44.61 -62.11
CA VAL A 411 42.18 -44.66 -63.28
C VAL A 411 42.68 -43.73 -64.36
N ALA A 412 43.03 -42.48 -64.03
CA ALA A 412 43.60 -41.52 -64.98
C ALA A 412 44.87 -42.08 -65.66
N GLN A 413 45.81 -42.66 -64.90
CA GLN A 413 47.00 -43.33 -65.45
C GLN A 413 46.64 -44.51 -66.37
N LYS A 414 45.57 -45.25 -66.08
CA LYS A 414 45.10 -46.35 -66.95
C LYS A 414 44.43 -45.82 -68.21
N ASP A 415 43.71 -44.72 -68.14
CA ASP A 415 43.09 -44.07 -69.31
C ASP A 415 44.14 -43.43 -70.22
N GLU A 416 45.23 -42.87 -69.66
CA GLU A 416 46.41 -42.44 -70.43
C GLU A 416 47.06 -43.64 -71.17
N LEU A 417 47.31 -44.74 -70.46
CA LEU A 417 47.84 -45.97 -71.07
C LEU A 417 46.87 -46.56 -72.12
N LEU A 418 45.56 -46.46 -71.91
CA LEU A 418 44.53 -46.88 -72.87
C LEU A 418 44.57 -46.00 -74.12
N GLN A 419 44.68 -44.68 -73.98
CA GLN A 419 44.83 -43.76 -75.11
C GLN A 419 46.09 -44.05 -75.92
N VAL A 420 47.23 -44.31 -75.26
CA VAL A 420 48.48 -44.73 -75.93
C VAL A 420 48.29 -46.08 -76.65
N ALA A 421 47.64 -47.05 -76.02
CA ALA A 421 47.37 -48.36 -76.64
C ALA A 421 46.41 -48.26 -77.84
N ILE A 422 45.39 -47.39 -77.78
CA ILE A 422 44.48 -47.10 -78.91
C ILE A 422 45.26 -46.44 -80.06
N PHE A 423 46.10 -45.45 -79.76
CA PHE A 423 46.93 -44.76 -80.76
C PHE A 423 47.91 -45.71 -81.47
N LEU A 424 48.63 -46.56 -80.71
CA LEU A 424 49.46 -47.62 -81.28
C LEU A 424 48.63 -48.63 -82.09
N GLY A 425 47.43 -48.97 -81.63
CA GLY A 425 46.47 -49.84 -82.33
C GLY A 425 45.85 -49.24 -83.60
N MET A 426 45.90 -47.92 -83.78
CA MET A 426 45.60 -47.24 -85.05
C MET A 426 46.79 -47.34 -86.00
N LEU A 427 47.98 -46.95 -85.56
CA LEU A 427 49.21 -47.01 -86.36
C LEU A 427 49.51 -48.41 -86.90
N LEU A 428 49.29 -49.46 -86.10
CA LEU A 428 49.44 -50.86 -86.55
C LEU A 428 48.39 -51.26 -87.60
N ARG A 429 47.18 -50.70 -87.53
CA ARG A 429 46.08 -50.99 -88.47
C ARG A 429 46.34 -50.36 -89.83
N ASP A 430 46.80 -49.11 -89.85
CA ASP A 430 47.20 -48.41 -91.07
C ASP A 430 48.35 -49.16 -91.78
N ASN A 431 49.31 -49.68 -91.01
CA ASN A 431 50.42 -50.49 -91.52
C ASN A 431 49.94 -51.84 -92.12
N GLN A 432 48.94 -52.50 -91.49
CA GLN A 432 48.30 -53.68 -92.08
C GLN A 432 47.55 -53.39 -93.38
N TYR A 433 46.84 -52.25 -93.47
CA TYR A 433 46.18 -51.84 -94.72
C TYR A 433 47.18 -51.60 -95.86
N ALA A 434 48.34 -50.99 -95.57
CA ALA A 434 49.40 -50.81 -96.56
C ALA A 434 49.92 -52.15 -97.11
N TYR A 435 50.14 -53.15 -96.24
CA TYR A 435 50.60 -54.49 -96.64
C TYR A 435 49.55 -55.24 -97.49
N PHE A 436 48.27 -55.16 -97.11
CA PHE A 436 47.17 -55.77 -97.87
C PHE A 436 47.01 -55.13 -99.26
N PHE A 437 47.09 -53.80 -99.35
CA PHE A 437 47.00 -53.06 -100.60
C PHE A 437 48.13 -53.41 -101.57
N PHE A 438 49.36 -53.57 -101.06
CA PHE A 438 50.52 -54.00 -101.86
C PHE A 438 50.32 -55.39 -102.48
N LEU A 439 49.85 -56.37 -101.70
CA LEU A 439 49.55 -57.72 -102.20
C LEU A 439 48.42 -57.71 -103.24
N PHE A 440 47.36 -56.94 -103.01
CA PHE A 440 46.23 -56.83 -103.94
C PHE A 440 46.67 -56.24 -105.29
N LYS A 441 47.48 -55.16 -105.26
CA LYS A 441 48.06 -54.56 -106.48
C LYS A 441 48.91 -55.56 -107.26
N LYS A 442 49.82 -56.28 -106.58
CA LYS A 442 50.72 -57.25 -107.20
C LYS A 442 49.97 -58.41 -107.87
N LYS A 443 48.81 -58.83 -107.32
CA LYS A 443 47.95 -59.83 -107.95
C LYS A 443 47.32 -59.33 -109.26
N ARG A 444 46.72 -58.13 -109.25
CA ARG A 444 46.14 -57.52 -110.46
C ARG A 444 47.16 -57.32 -111.58
N GLU A 445 48.40 -56.95 -111.23
CA GLU A 445 49.49 -56.85 -112.22
C GLU A 445 49.86 -58.19 -112.87
N SER A 446 49.55 -59.34 -112.25
CA SER A 446 49.65 -60.65 -112.90
C SER A 446 48.53 -60.84 -113.92
N GLU A 447 47.28 -60.65 -113.49
CA GLU A 447 46.07 -60.85 -114.29
C GLU A 447 46.08 -60.01 -115.60
N TYR A 448 46.69 -58.82 -115.58
CA TYR A 448 46.90 -57.99 -116.78
C TYR A 448 48.01 -58.49 -117.71
N ARG A 449 49.05 -59.17 -117.23
CA ARG A 449 50.10 -59.75 -118.10
C ARG A 449 49.55 -60.92 -118.90
N ASP A 450 48.85 -61.83 -118.21
CA ASP A 450 48.28 -63.04 -118.80
C ASP A 450 47.31 -62.71 -119.96
N LEU A 451 46.52 -61.63 -119.79
CA LEU A 451 45.60 -61.11 -120.81
C LEU A 451 46.30 -60.54 -122.05
N ILE A 452 47.46 -59.88 -121.87
CA ILE A 452 48.27 -59.32 -122.98
C ILE A 452 48.93 -60.45 -123.80
N GLU A 453 49.35 -61.53 -123.13
CA GLU A 453 49.92 -62.71 -123.80
C GLU A 453 48.90 -63.37 -124.75
N ALA A 454 47.65 -63.54 -124.28
CA ALA A 454 46.56 -64.11 -125.08
C ALA A 454 46.19 -63.25 -126.31
N LEU A 455 46.17 -61.92 -126.17
CA LEU A 455 45.91 -60.99 -127.28
C LEU A 455 46.97 -61.08 -128.39
N LYS A 456 48.26 -61.25 -128.03
CA LYS A 456 49.33 -61.47 -129.01
C LYS A 456 49.14 -62.79 -129.78
N GLN A 457 48.73 -63.87 -129.09
CA GLN A 457 48.49 -65.16 -129.74
C GLN A 457 47.36 -65.08 -130.78
N GLN A 458 46.24 -64.42 -130.47
CA GLN A 458 45.18 -64.20 -131.47
C GLN A 458 45.65 -63.37 -132.67
N HIS A 459 46.37 -62.27 -132.43
CA HIS A 459 46.88 -61.42 -133.51
C HIS A 459 47.77 -62.21 -134.50
N ASN A 460 48.61 -63.12 -133.98
CA ASN A 460 49.45 -63.98 -134.82
C ASN A 460 48.63 -64.95 -135.69
N MET A 461 47.51 -65.49 -135.19
CA MET A 461 46.62 -66.35 -135.99
C MET A 461 45.95 -65.58 -137.14
N PHE A 462 45.45 -64.37 -136.88
CA PHE A 462 44.87 -63.52 -137.93
C PHE A 462 45.91 -63.09 -138.98
N SER A 463 47.15 -62.81 -138.56
CA SER A 463 48.27 -62.50 -139.45
C SER A 463 48.60 -63.64 -140.41
N ALA A 464 48.53 -64.90 -139.95
CA ALA A 464 48.71 -66.07 -140.80
C ALA A 464 47.59 -66.22 -141.85
N LEU A 465 46.33 -66.09 -141.43
CA LEU A 465 45.15 -66.18 -142.32
C LEU A 465 45.13 -65.12 -143.42
N ILE A 466 45.52 -63.88 -143.10
CA ILE A 466 45.63 -62.78 -144.08
C ILE A 466 46.72 -63.05 -145.12
N LYS A 467 47.73 -63.88 -144.78
CA LYS A 467 48.83 -64.22 -145.67
C LYS A 467 48.50 -65.37 -146.62
N SER A 468 47.63 -66.31 -146.23
CA SER A 468 47.16 -67.38 -147.12
C SER A 468 46.03 -66.95 -148.08
N LEU A 469 45.40 -65.80 -147.86
CA LEU A 469 44.28 -65.33 -148.68
C LEU A 469 44.66 -64.53 -149.94
N LYS A 470 45.96 -64.36 -150.22
CA LYS A 470 46.45 -63.48 -151.31
C LYS A 470 46.87 -64.18 -152.60
N ASP A 471 47.09 -65.49 -152.57
CA ASP A 471 47.78 -66.23 -153.64
C ASP A 471 46.84 -67.20 -154.37
N ALA A 472 45.58 -66.79 -154.62
CA ALA A 472 44.55 -67.61 -155.26
C ALA A 472 43.66 -66.79 -156.23
N ASP A 473 43.91 -66.93 -157.54
CA ASP A 473 43.36 -66.05 -158.60
C ASP A 473 41.85 -66.20 -158.90
N GLY A 474 41.14 -67.15 -158.27
CA GLY A 474 39.77 -67.53 -158.64
C GLY A 474 38.70 -66.44 -158.51
N LEU A 475 38.92 -65.41 -157.67
CA LEU A 475 37.91 -64.35 -157.45
C LEU A 475 37.72 -63.40 -158.66
N GLN A 476 38.70 -63.32 -159.56
CA GLN A 476 38.62 -62.41 -160.72
C GLN A 476 37.64 -62.93 -161.79
N GLU A 477 37.44 -64.24 -161.88
CA GLU A 477 36.52 -64.85 -162.84
C GLU A 477 35.06 -64.76 -162.38
N GLU A 478 34.78 -64.99 -161.09
CA GLU A 478 33.43 -64.83 -160.53
C GLU A 478 32.92 -63.37 -160.63
N LEU A 479 33.79 -62.37 -160.44
CA LEU A 479 33.43 -60.97 -160.60
C LEU A 479 32.99 -60.63 -162.03
N ASN A 480 33.67 -61.19 -163.04
CA ASN A 480 33.26 -61.08 -164.44
C ASN A 480 31.95 -61.82 -164.72
N HIS A 481 31.73 -62.97 -164.07
CA HIS A 481 30.51 -63.76 -164.20
C HIS A 481 29.27 -63.04 -163.61
N ILE A 482 29.46 -62.29 -162.52
CA ILE A 482 28.44 -61.40 -161.93
C ILE A 482 28.13 -60.22 -162.88
N PHE A 483 29.13 -59.67 -163.57
CA PHE A 483 28.91 -58.59 -164.53
C PHE A 483 28.08 -59.05 -165.75
N LEU A 484 28.34 -60.26 -166.26
CA LEU A 484 27.52 -60.89 -167.31
C LEU A 484 26.07 -61.10 -166.88
N LEU A 485 25.84 -61.66 -165.68
CA LEU A 485 24.49 -61.86 -165.12
C LEU A 485 23.71 -60.56 -164.98
N ARG A 486 24.38 -59.45 -164.64
CA ARG A 486 23.74 -58.12 -164.51
C ARG A 486 23.24 -57.59 -165.85
N LYS A 487 24.01 -57.76 -166.93
CA LYS A 487 23.60 -57.34 -168.28
C LYS A 487 22.43 -58.18 -168.81
N GLN A 488 22.48 -59.50 -168.63
CA GLN A 488 21.41 -60.43 -169.03
C GLN A 488 20.05 -59.99 -168.44
N LEU A 489 20.03 -59.61 -167.16
CA LEU A 489 18.82 -59.16 -166.46
C LEU A 489 18.28 -57.82 -166.99
N GLU A 490 19.14 -56.91 -167.45
CA GLU A 490 18.73 -55.63 -168.05
C GLU A 490 18.06 -55.85 -169.43
N ASP A 491 18.55 -56.80 -170.23
CA ASP A 491 17.94 -57.23 -171.49
C ASP A 491 16.59 -57.96 -171.27
N ASP A 492 16.49 -58.84 -170.25
CA ASP A 492 15.24 -59.54 -169.89
C ASP A 492 14.13 -58.58 -169.40
N ILE A 493 14.49 -57.51 -168.69
CA ILE A 493 13.53 -56.47 -168.26
C ILE A 493 12.95 -55.71 -169.48
N LEU A 494 13.78 -55.45 -170.50
CA LEU A 494 13.32 -54.86 -171.77
C LEU A 494 12.39 -55.81 -172.54
N ALA A 495 12.67 -57.12 -172.54
CA ALA A 495 11.77 -58.11 -173.12
C ALA A 495 10.41 -58.17 -172.38
N ASN A 496 10.42 -58.12 -171.04
CA ASN A 496 9.22 -58.11 -170.21
C ASN A 496 8.35 -56.87 -170.45
N TRP A 497 8.96 -55.69 -170.63
CA TRP A 497 8.24 -54.46 -170.98
C TRP A 497 7.53 -54.56 -172.33
N ASN A 498 8.17 -55.17 -173.34
CA ASN A 498 7.53 -55.43 -174.63
C ASN A 498 6.37 -56.44 -174.52
N LEU A 499 6.51 -57.50 -173.71
CA LEU A 499 5.42 -58.45 -173.43
C LEU A 499 4.22 -57.79 -172.77
N ARG A 500 4.44 -56.88 -171.80
CA ARG A 500 3.36 -56.07 -171.20
C ARG A 500 2.59 -55.26 -172.25
N LYS A 501 3.30 -54.64 -173.20
CA LYS A 501 2.68 -53.83 -174.26
C LYS A 501 1.80 -54.68 -175.20
N VAL A 502 2.25 -55.88 -175.57
CA VAL A 502 1.44 -56.84 -176.37
C VAL A 502 0.22 -57.31 -175.59
N LEU A 503 0.37 -57.63 -174.31
CA LEU A 503 -0.76 -58.02 -173.44
C LEU A 503 -1.78 -56.88 -173.29
N GLU A 504 -1.34 -55.62 -173.13
CA GLU A 504 -2.25 -54.47 -173.08
C GLU A 504 -2.99 -54.24 -174.41
N ASP A 505 -2.37 -54.52 -175.56
CA ASP A 505 -3.03 -54.42 -176.86
C ASP A 505 -3.98 -55.60 -177.16
N GLN A 506 -3.77 -56.79 -176.59
CA GLN A 506 -4.72 -57.91 -176.69
C GLN A 506 -5.80 -57.92 -175.60
N ILE A 507 -5.58 -57.29 -174.44
CA ILE A 507 -6.66 -57.01 -173.46
C ILE A 507 -7.67 -56.00 -174.04
N LYS A 508 -7.27 -55.17 -175.02
CA LYS A 508 -8.20 -54.36 -175.85
C LYS A 508 -8.97 -55.20 -176.87
N ALA A 509 -8.48 -56.38 -177.26
CA ALA A 509 -9.20 -57.34 -178.10
C ALA A 509 -10.21 -58.16 -177.28
N ASN A 510 -9.84 -58.63 -176.09
CA ASN A 510 -10.75 -59.32 -175.15
C ASN A 510 -11.92 -58.45 -174.64
N ARG A 511 -11.97 -57.16 -174.97
CA ARG A 511 -13.18 -56.32 -174.86
C ARG A 511 -14.19 -56.53 -176.00
N ARG A 512 -14.07 -57.61 -176.78
CA ARG A 512 -14.97 -57.95 -177.90
C ARG A 512 -15.58 -59.36 -177.84
N GLU A 513 -15.09 -60.24 -176.97
CA GLU A 513 -15.43 -61.68 -176.97
C GLU A 513 -15.71 -62.15 -175.53
N GLU A 514 -16.99 -62.43 -175.22
CA GLU A 514 -17.50 -62.75 -173.87
C GLU A 514 -18.20 -64.13 -173.82
N GLU A 515 -17.47 -65.26 -173.84
CA GLU A 515 -18.08 -66.61 -173.78
C GLU A 515 -17.30 -67.65 -172.91
N SER A 516 -17.89 -68.05 -171.77
CA SER A 516 -17.63 -69.27 -170.94
C SER A 516 -16.30 -69.45 -170.12
N VAL A 517 -16.17 -70.32 -169.09
CA VAL A 517 -16.89 -70.45 -167.76
C VAL A 517 -16.23 -71.50 -166.78
N SER A 518 -16.13 -71.22 -165.46
CA SER A 518 -16.00 -72.15 -164.26
C SER A 518 -14.73 -73.04 -164.02
N SER A 519 -14.47 -73.79 -162.90
CA SER A 519 -14.65 -73.64 -161.39
C SER A 519 -14.14 -74.89 -160.56
N TRP A 520 -14.00 -74.81 -159.20
CA TRP A 520 -13.83 -75.87 -158.12
C TRP A 520 -12.40 -76.44 -157.79
N SER A 521 -12.01 -77.04 -156.62
CA SER A 521 -12.67 -77.72 -155.43
C SER A 521 -11.88 -77.71 -154.06
N ASP A 522 -12.25 -78.50 -153.01
CA ASP A 522 -12.05 -78.22 -151.53
C ASP A 522 -11.55 -79.37 -150.52
N GLN A 523 -11.40 -79.04 -149.19
CA GLN A 523 -11.50 -79.85 -147.91
C GLN A 523 -10.29 -80.69 -147.30
N THR A 524 -10.15 -81.14 -146.00
CA THR A 524 -10.68 -80.84 -144.59
C THR A 524 -9.99 -81.71 -143.44
N SER A 525 -10.07 -81.34 -142.12
CA SER A 525 -9.90 -82.13 -140.83
C SER A 525 -8.51 -82.21 -140.10
N TYR A 526 -8.24 -82.72 -138.84
CA TYR A 526 -8.98 -83.52 -137.80
C TYR A 526 -8.32 -83.56 -136.34
N MET A 527 -9.06 -84.04 -135.29
CA MET A 527 -8.67 -84.73 -133.99
C MET A 527 -8.10 -84.03 -132.69
N SER A 528 -8.11 -84.74 -131.51
CA SER A 528 -7.74 -84.30 -130.12
C SER A 528 -7.60 -85.46 -129.05
N ILE A 529 -7.05 -85.25 -127.81
CA ILE A 529 -7.07 -86.16 -126.60
C ILE A 529 -6.98 -85.44 -125.22
N CYS A 530 -7.57 -85.99 -124.13
CA CYS A 530 -7.53 -85.43 -122.75
C CYS A 530 -7.62 -86.48 -121.61
N LEU A 531 -7.02 -86.18 -120.44
CA LEU A 531 -7.38 -86.60 -119.07
C LEU A 531 -6.91 -85.49 -118.10
N ARG A 532 -7.52 -85.06 -116.97
CA ARG A 532 -8.79 -85.29 -116.22
C ARG A 532 -8.63 -85.86 -114.80
N GLU A 533 -9.00 -85.04 -113.80
CA GLU A 533 -9.33 -85.35 -112.38
C GLU A 533 -8.19 -85.85 -111.46
N GLN A 534 -8.18 -85.59 -110.14
CA GLN A 534 -9.30 -85.31 -109.21
C GLN A 534 -8.89 -84.42 -108.00
N ASN A 535 -9.81 -83.56 -107.51
CA ASN A 535 -9.86 -82.83 -106.21
C ASN A 535 -8.69 -81.85 -105.88
N CYS A 536 -8.90 -80.53 -105.70
CA CYS A 536 -9.60 -79.81 -104.60
C CYS A 536 -9.03 -80.14 -103.21
N VAL A 537 -8.68 -79.17 -102.36
CA VAL A 537 -9.44 -77.94 -102.01
C VAL A 537 -8.59 -76.65 -102.05
N ASP A 538 -9.15 -75.59 -102.66
CA ASP A 538 -8.70 -74.20 -102.52
C ASP A 538 -9.09 -73.57 -101.18
N VAL A 539 -8.24 -72.69 -100.63
CA VAL A 539 -8.65 -71.32 -100.28
C VAL A 539 -7.48 -70.37 -100.57
N GLN A 540 -7.69 -69.43 -101.50
CA GLN A 540 -6.83 -68.26 -101.67
C GLN A 540 -7.18 -67.21 -100.59
N ILE A 541 -6.18 -66.67 -99.88
CA ILE A 541 -6.33 -65.38 -99.19
C ILE A 541 -5.05 -64.54 -99.35
N ASP A 542 -4.79 -64.12 -100.58
CA ASP A 542 -4.31 -62.75 -100.76
C ASP A 542 -5.41 -61.78 -100.28
N HIS A 543 -5.02 -60.56 -99.89
CA HIS A 543 -5.91 -59.53 -99.30
C HIS A 543 -6.33 -59.75 -97.82
N LEU A 544 -5.35 -59.83 -96.91
CA LEU A 544 -5.55 -59.47 -95.49
C LEU A 544 -4.55 -58.39 -95.06
N SER A 545 -4.97 -57.54 -94.12
CA SER A 545 -4.20 -56.35 -93.73
C SER A 545 -3.15 -56.63 -92.65
N HIS A 546 -2.13 -55.77 -92.56
CA HIS A 546 -1.03 -55.89 -91.60
C HIS A 546 -1.52 -55.90 -90.13
N GLU A 547 -2.68 -55.30 -89.84
CA GLU A 547 -3.22 -55.17 -88.49
C GLU A 547 -3.96 -56.44 -88.02
N GLU A 548 -4.49 -57.24 -88.95
CA GLU A 548 -5.15 -58.53 -88.66
C GLU A 548 -4.11 -59.65 -88.47
N LEU A 549 -3.03 -59.64 -89.25
CA LEU A 549 -1.84 -60.47 -89.03
C LEU A 549 -1.28 -60.26 -87.61
N LYS A 550 -1.24 -59.01 -87.14
CA LYS A 550 -0.78 -58.65 -85.79
C LYS A 550 -1.65 -59.22 -84.66
N LYS A 551 -2.91 -59.58 -84.93
CA LYS A 551 -3.85 -60.17 -83.95
C LYS A 551 -3.80 -61.70 -83.86
N LYS A 552 -3.08 -62.40 -84.74
CA LYS A 552 -3.04 -63.87 -84.79
C LYS A 552 -1.70 -64.51 -84.39
N VAL A 553 -0.66 -63.73 -84.07
CA VAL A 553 0.70 -64.27 -83.79
C VAL A 553 1.28 -63.75 -82.46
N SER A 554 0.51 -63.86 -81.36
CA SER A 554 0.97 -63.45 -80.01
C SER A 554 0.60 -64.44 -78.89
N LEU A 555 1.18 -65.64 -78.94
CA LEU A 555 1.52 -66.45 -77.74
C LEU A 555 0.42 -66.90 -76.73
N PRO A 556 -0.79 -67.38 -77.13
CA PRO A 556 -1.61 -68.23 -76.24
C PRO A 556 -1.14 -69.70 -76.28
N LEU A 557 -0.90 -70.21 -77.49
CA LEU A 557 -0.74 -71.63 -77.84
C LEU A 557 0.39 -72.36 -77.08
N VAL A 558 1.43 -71.63 -76.65
CA VAL A 558 2.57 -72.20 -75.90
C VAL A 558 2.18 -72.60 -74.47
N LYS A 559 1.20 -71.93 -73.85
CA LYS A 559 0.70 -72.31 -72.52
C LYS A 559 -0.23 -73.52 -72.60
N GLU A 560 -1.10 -73.57 -73.60
CA GLU A 560 -2.01 -74.70 -73.83
C GLU A 560 -1.24 -75.98 -74.18
N LEU A 561 -0.23 -75.91 -75.06
CA LEU A 561 0.66 -77.04 -75.35
C LEU A 561 1.47 -77.51 -74.13
N HIS A 562 1.82 -76.62 -73.20
CA HIS A 562 2.54 -77.02 -71.98
C HIS A 562 1.63 -77.76 -71.00
N VAL A 563 0.39 -77.30 -70.81
CA VAL A 563 -0.60 -77.99 -69.95
C VAL A 563 -1.01 -79.33 -70.57
N ALA A 564 -1.30 -79.38 -71.86
CA ALA A 564 -1.67 -80.61 -72.56
C ALA A 564 -0.55 -81.67 -72.49
N ASN A 565 0.71 -81.27 -72.63
CA ASN A 565 1.83 -82.19 -72.45
C ASN A 565 1.98 -82.69 -71.00
N GLN A 566 1.71 -81.86 -69.98
CA GLN A 566 1.73 -82.31 -68.58
C GLN A 566 0.60 -83.32 -68.27
N GLU A 567 -0.59 -83.15 -68.85
CA GLU A 567 -1.66 -84.15 -68.74
C GLU A 567 -1.34 -85.44 -69.50
N LEU A 568 -0.74 -85.35 -70.69
CA LEU A 568 -0.27 -86.52 -71.44
C LEU A 568 0.85 -87.26 -70.68
N SER A 569 1.80 -86.58 -70.05
CA SER A 569 2.82 -87.21 -69.21
C SER A 569 2.23 -87.94 -68.00
N LYS A 570 1.16 -87.42 -67.36
CA LYS A 570 0.45 -88.16 -66.31
C LYS A 570 -0.23 -89.42 -66.84
N LYS A 571 -0.95 -89.31 -67.97
CA LYS A 571 -1.65 -90.46 -68.58
C LYS A 571 -0.67 -91.53 -69.11
N LEU A 572 0.53 -91.13 -69.53
CA LEU A 572 1.60 -92.08 -69.90
C LEU A 572 2.16 -92.86 -68.69
N PHE A 573 2.21 -92.23 -67.51
CA PHE A 573 2.65 -92.88 -66.27
C PHE A 573 1.65 -93.95 -65.81
N GLU A 574 0.35 -93.69 -65.94
CA GLU A 574 -0.72 -94.64 -65.62
C GLU A 574 -0.81 -95.81 -66.62
N PHE A 575 -0.50 -95.58 -67.91
CA PHE A 575 -0.40 -96.66 -68.91
C PHE A 575 0.86 -97.53 -68.78
N SER A 576 1.88 -97.10 -68.01
CA SER A 576 3.15 -97.84 -67.84
C SER A 576 3.03 -99.11 -66.98
N ALA A 577 1.84 -99.44 -66.47
CA ALA A 577 1.63 -100.50 -65.48
C ALA A 577 1.22 -101.88 -66.04
N LEU A 578 0.93 -102.02 -67.35
CA LEU A 578 0.19 -103.19 -67.88
C LEU A 578 0.73 -103.90 -69.14
N ASP A 579 1.87 -103.51 -69.72
CA ASP A 579 2.52 -104.29 -70.80
C ASP A 579 4.06 -104.30 -70.72
N PRO A 580 4.70 -105.46 -70.46
CA PRO A 580 6.16 -105.60 -70.48
C PRO A 580 6.82 -105.41 -71.86
N LEU A 581 6.13 -105.68 -72.98
CA LEU A 581 6.76 -105.73 -74.31
C LEU A 581 7.19 -104.37 -74.87
N ALA A 582 6.66 -103.27 -74.34
CA ALA A 582 7.01 -101.92 -74.79
C ALA A 582 8.48 -101.55 -74.49
N LYS A 583 9.07 -102.11 -73.43
CA LYS A 583 10.30 -101.59 -72.82
C LYS A 583 11.59 -101.84 -73.62
N GLU A 584 11.61 -102.87 -74.47
CA GLU A 584 12.77 -103.16 -75.34
C GLU A 584 12.76 -102.32 -76.62
N ARG A 585 11.59 -101.97 -77.15
CA ARG A 585 11.47 -101.23 -78.42
C ARG A 585 12.00 -99.79 -78.32
N TRP A 586 11.89 -99.15 -77.15
CA TRP A 586 12.39 -97.79 -76.93
C TRP A 586 13.92 -97.67 -77.04
N LYS A 587 14.68 -98.63 -76.51
CA LYS A 587 16.16 -98.62 -76.59
C LYS A 587 16.70 -98.70 -78.03
N ALA A 588 15.93 -99.28 -78.95
CA ALA A 588 16.32 -99.32 -80.37
C ALA A 588 16.14 -97.98 -81.08
N LEU A 589 15.19 -97.14 -80.64
CA LEU A 589 14.83 -95.89 -81.32
C LEU A 589 15.82 -94.76 -80.99
N GLU A 590 16.24 -94.66 -79.72
CA GLU A 590 17.14 -93.63 -79.18
C GLU A 590 18.51 -93.60 -79.89
N SER A 591 18.95 -94.75 -80.45
CA SER A 591 20.19 -94.87 -81.24
C SER A 591 20.09 -94.31 -82.68
N SER A 592 18.91 -93.81 -83.09
CA SER A 592 18.65 -93.30 -84.45
C SER A 592 18.57 -91.77 -84.54
N GLU A 593 17.92 -91.11 -83.58
CA GLU A 593 17.61 -89.68 -83.64
C GLU A 593 18.85 -88.77 -83.61
N VAL A 594 19.91 -89.19 -82.91
CA VAL A 594 21.20 -88.48 -82.79
C VAL A 594 21.81 -88.15 -84.17
N ARG A 595 21.57 -88.98 -85.20
CA ARG A 595 22.05 -88.72 -86.56
C ARG A 595 21.23 -87.66 -87.30
N LEU A 596 19.91 -87.64 -87.11
CA LEU A 596 19.00 -86.74 -87.85
C LEU A 596 19.03 -85.30 -87.31
N GLY A 597 19.20 -85.09 -86.01
CA GLY A 597 19.31 -83.75 -85.41
C GLY A 597 20.43 -82.91 -86.03
N SER A 598 21.56 -83.53 -86.39
CA SER A 598 22.72 -82.88 -87.01
C SER A 598 22.42 -82.24 -88.38
N LEU A 599 21.42 -82.75 -89.10
CA LEU A 599 21.04 -82.27 -90.43
C LEU A 599 20.08 -81.08 -90.37
N CYS A 600 19.21 -81.05 -89.36
CA CYS A 600 18.15 -80.04 -89.24
C CYS A 600 18.71 -78.65 -88.86
N VAL A 601 19.69 -78.60 -87.96
CA VAL A 601 20.39 -77.36 -87.55
C VAL A 601 20.98 -76.62 -88.75
N ARG A 602 21.52 -77.34 -89.74
CA ARG A 602 22.12 -76.77 -90.95
C ARG A 602 21.12 -76.11 -91.90
N LYS A 603 19.81 -76.39 -91.79
CA LYS A 603 18.76 -75.77 -92.61
C LYS A 603 18.16 -74.52 -91.97
N LEU A 604 17.93 -74.51 -90.65
CA LEU A 604 17.32 -73.34 -89.97
C LEU A 604 18.22 -72.10 -90.00
N VAL A 605 19.54 -72.26 -89.88
CA VAL A 605 20.52 -71.16 -89.99
C VAL A 605 20.43 -70.42 -91.34
N ARG A 606 19.91 -71.07 -92.39
CA ARG A 606 19.87 -70.54 -93.75
C ARG A 606 18.64 -69.67 -94.06
N HIS A 607 17.58 -69.73 -93.25
CA HIS A 607 16.34 -68.97 -93.47
C HIS A 607 16.17 -67.73 -92.58
N ARG A 608 16.83 -67.67 -91.41
CA ARG A 608 16.53 -66.65 -90.39
C ARG A 608 17.21 -65.28 -90.63
N THR A 609 18.18 -65.20 -91.53
CA THR A 609 18.97 -63.97 -91.77
C THR A 609 18.46 -63.12 -92.95
N VAL A 610 17.60 -63.67 -93.82
CA VAL A 610 17.12 -62.95 -95.03
C VAL A 610 15.94 -62.03 -94.70
N ILE A 611 15.13 -62.38 -93.70
CA ILE A 611 13.90 -61.65 -93.30
C ILE A 611 14.22 -60.60 -92.21
N PHE A 612 15.34 -59.91 -92.35
CA PHE A 612 15.70 -58.72 -91.57
C PHE A 612 16.46 -57.67 -92.41
N LEU A 613 16.29 -57.75 -93.74
CA LEU A 613 16.83 -56.79 -94.71
C LEU A 613 15.82 -56.41 -95.81
N MET A 614 14.53 -56.69 -95.57
CA MET A 614 13.36 -55.94 -96.04
C MET A 614 12.34 -55.88 -94.89
#